data_AF-A0A1J5CZE7-F1
#
_entry.id   AF-A0A1J5CZE7-F1
#
_cell.length_a   1.000
_cell.length_b   1.000
_cell.length_c   1.000
_cell.angle_alpha   90.00
_cell.angle_beta   90.00
_cell.angle_gamma   90.00
#
_symmetry.space_group_name_H-M   'P 1'
#
loop_
_entity.id
_entity.type
_entity.pdbx_description
1 polymer ?
#
loop_
_entity_poly.entity_id
_entity_poly.type
_entity_poly.pdbx_seq_one_letter_code
_entity_poly.pdbx_strand_id
1 'polypeptide(L)'
;MAKKKFIKKVRKSPPMADQESLDSLRDSDKEFSSAIRDRILELSDDAKAVFIHRLIKDAGGKSLSLLTKLIGKNEELDLIIAESLVYLTTQGSADMLFQMVTEAQSKPLKKAIKRSLYRLKEKGIVVEDRGSEDSRLSILRPPTRISEGYLSSIDYFGDRLVWLTQPIVTKGIYLFINWGREKMPGFALQQP
;
A
#
# COMPACT_ATOMS: atom_id res chain seq x y z
N MET A 1 -57.29 -44.25 7.45
CA MET A 1 -55.89 -44.44 7.89
C MET A 1 -55.12 -45.19 6.80
N ALA A 2 -54.17 -44.54 6.12
CA ALA A 2 -53.37 -45.19 5.07
C ALA A 2 -51.89 -44.77 5.19
N LYS A 3 -51.02 -45.73 5.52
CA LYS A 3 -49.57 -45.54 5.70
C LYS A 3 -48.88 -45.47 4.33
N LYS A 4 -48.33 -44.31 3.95
CA LYS A 4 -47.40 -44.19 2.81
C LYS A 4 -45.99 -44.60 3.24
N LYS A 5 -45.51 -45.75 2.73
CA LYS A 5 -44.10 -46.17 2.78
C LYS A 5 -43.27 -45.24 1.91
N PHE A 6 -42.40 -44.44 2.51
CA PHE A 6 -41.36 -43.70 1.80
C PHE A 6 -40.16 -44.63 1.57
N ILE A 7 -39.99 -45.06 0.32
CA ILE A 7 -38.83 -45.84 -0.13
C ILE A 7 -37.66 -44.87 -0.30
N LYS A 8 -36.61 -45.02 0.52
CA LYS A 8 -35.32 -44.32 0.36
C LYS A 8 -34.69 -44.74 -0.98
N LYS A 9 -34.77 -43.87 -1.97
CA LYS A 9 -34.01 -44.00 -3.23
C LYS A 9 -32.56 -43.61 -2.95
N VAL A 10 -31.73 -44.61 -2.66
CA VAL A 10 -30.26 -44.47 -2.58
C VAL A 10 -29.77 -44.01 -3.96
N ARG A 11 -29.34 -42.74 -4.05
CA ARG A 11 -28.60 -42.25 -5.22
C ARG A 11 -27.25 -42.97 -5.23
N LYS A 12 -27.08 -43.92 -6.14
CA LYS A 12 -25.75 -44.45 -6.48
C LYS A 12 -24.89 -43.29 -6.96
N SER A 13 -23.83 -43.00 -6.23
CA SER A 13 -22.77 -42.07 -6.65
C SER A 13 -22.19 -42.53 -7.99
N PRO A 14 -21.86 -41.61 -8.91
CA PRO A 14 -21.18 -41.97 -10.16
C PRO A 14 -19.84 -42.68 -9.87
N PRO A 15 -19.44 -43.67 -10.69
CA PRO A 15 -18.15 -44.32 -10.55
C PRO A 15 -17.02 -43.31 -10.75
N MET A 16 -15.99 -43.46 -9.92
CA MET A 16 -14.69 -42.78 -9.97
C MET A 16 -14.08 -42.87 -11.37
N ALA A 17 -14.41 -41.93 -12.25
CA ALA A 17 -13.65 -41.65 -13.44
C ALA A 17 -12.73 -40.46 -13.15
N ASP A 18 -11.44 -40.69 -13.34
CA ASP A 18 -10.47 -39.68 -13.77
C ASP A 18 -9.93 -38.71 -12.70
N GLN A 19 -9.37 -39.24 -11.61
CA GLN A 19 -8.49 -38.45 -10.72
C GLN A 19 -7.04 -38.35 -11.25
N GLU A 20 -6.54 -39.36 -11.97
CA GLU A 20 -5.15 -39.40 -12.48
C GLU A 20 -4.88 -38.38 -13.62
N SER A 21 -5.89 -38.00 -14.38
CA SER A 21 -5.76 -37.02 -15.46
C SER A 21 -5.77 -35.56 -14.98
N LEU A 22 -6.24 -35.28 -13.76
CA LEU A 22 -6.21 -33.94 -13.17
C LEU A 22 -4.89 -33.63 -12.46
N ASP A 23 -4.21 -34.64 -11.90
CA ASP A 23 -2.91 -34.45 -11.24
C ASP A 23 -1.78 -34.21 -12.25
N SER A 24 -1.80 -34.88 -13.42
CA SER A 24 -0.82 -34.67 -14.49
C SER A 24 -0.88 -33.27 -15.14
N LEU A 25 -2.06 -32.67 -15.26
CA LEU A 25 -2.21 -31.28 -15.72
C LEU A 25 -1.72 -30.26 -14.69
N ARG A 26 -1.80 -30.59 -13.40
CA ARG A 26 -1.40 -29.69 -12.30
C ARG A 26 0.12 -29.63 -12.11
N ASP A 27 0.83 -30.68 -12.52
CA ASP A 27 2.29 -30.73 -12.47
C ASP A 27 2.93 -30.00 -13.66
N SER A 28 2.34 -30.02 -14.86
CA SER A 28 2.86 -29.23 -15.99
C SER A 28 2.79 -27.71 -15.74
N ASP A 29 1.74 -27.24 -15.06
CA ASP A 29 1.59 -25.82 -14.72
C ASP A 29 2.61 -25.35 -13.66
N LYS A 30 3.04 -26.25 -12.77
CA LYS A 30 4.10 -25.96 -11.79
C LYS A 30 5.47 -25.89 -12.45
N GLU A 31 5.78 -26.85 -13.32
CA GLU A 31 7.05 -26.89 -14.06
C GLU A 31 7.21 -25.69 -15.00
N PHE A 32 6.13 -25.31 -15.70
CA PHE A 32 6.12 -24.12 -16.54
C PHE A 32 6.31 -22.84 -15.72
N SER A 33 5.67 -22.77 -14.54
CA SER A 33 5.83 -21.63 -13.62
C SER A 33 7.26 -21.53 -13.06
N SER A 34 7.92 -22.66 -12.76
CA SER A 34 9.31 -22.66 -12.28
C SER A 34 10.29 -22.31 -13.38
N ALA A 35 10.12 -22.85 -14.59
CA ALA A 35 11.01 -22.55 -15.72
C ALA A 35 10.98 -21.06 -16.12
N ILE A 36 9.80 -20.43 -16.11
CA ILE A 36 9.68 -18.98 -16.34
C ILE A 36 10.33 -18.19 -15.22
N ARG A 37 10.13 -18.60 -13.96
CA ARG A 37 10.74 -17.95 -12.81
C ARG A 37 12.26 -17.96 -12.92
N ASP A 38 12.87 -19.09 -13.22
CA ASP A 38 14.33 -19.22 -13.27
C ASP A 38 14.92 -18.34 -14.37
N ARG A 39 14.26 -18.30 -15.55
CA ARG A 39 14.63 -17.37 -16.63
C ARG A 39 14.51 -15.89 -16.22
N ILE A 40 13.53 -15.52 -15.40
CA ILE A 40 13.39 -14.14 -14.89
C ILE A 40 14.50 -13.78 -13.91
N LEU A 41 14.95 -14.74 -13.10
CA LEU A 41 16.04 -14.53 -12.16
C LEU A 41 17.39 -14.35 -12.87
N GLU A 42 17.60 -15.02 -14.01
CA GLU A 42 18.81 -14.91 -14.84
C GLU A 42 18.91 -13.63 -15.68
N LEU A 43 17.81 -12.88 -15.83
CA LEU A 43 17.78 -11.64 -16.61
C LEU A 43 18.58 -10.51 -15.92
N SER A 44 19.08 -9.58 -16.72
CA SER A 44 19.66 -8.33 -16.19
C SER A 44 18.58 -7.45 -15.54
N ASP A 45 18.99 -6.54 -14.65
CA ASP A 45 18.05 -5.74 -13.86
C ASP A 45 17.15 -4.82 -14.71
N ASP A 46 17.72 -4.25 -15.78
CA ASP A 46 16.94 -3.49 -16.76
C ASP A 46 15.92 -4.37 -17.47
N ALA A 47 16.30 -5.60 -17.82
CA ALA A 47 15.43 -6.52 -18.52
C ALA A 47 14.30 -7.04 -17.62
N LYS A 48 14.57 -7.25 -16.33
CA LYS A 48 13.56 -7.55 -15.31
C LYS A 48 12.53 -6.42 -15.23
N ALA A 49 12.97 -5.16 -15.16
CA ALA A 49 12.08 -4.00 -15.11
C ALA A 49 11.17 -3.89 -16.35
N VAL A 50 11.74 -4.02 -17.54
CA VAL A 50 11.00 -3.99 -18.81
C VAL A 50 9.98 -5.13 -18.88
N PHE A 51 10.38 -6.33 -18.48
CA PHE A 51 9.51 -7.51 -18.49
C PHE A 51 8.32 -7.33 -17.54
N ILE A 52 8.56 -6.93 -16.29
CA ILE A 52 7.48 -6.74 -15.30
C ILE A 52 6.52 -5.63 -15.73
N HIS A 53 7.05 -4.51 -16.24
CA HIS A 53 6.20 -3.44 -16.76
C HIS A 53 5.34 -3.91 -17.93
N ARG A 54 5.90 -4.68 -18.86
CA ARG A 54 5.18 -5.25 -20.00
C ARG A 54 4.14 -6.29 -19.56
N LEU A 55 4.48 -7.15 -18.61
CA LEU A 55 3.56 -8.14 -18.03
C LEU A 55 2.33 -7.46 -17.43
N ILE A 56 2.54 -6.38 -16.69
CA ILE A 56 1.47 -5.60 -16.07
C ILE A 56 0.61 -4.92 -17.13
N LYS A 57 1.22 -4.35 -18.17
CA LYS A 57 0.51 -3.70 -19.27
C LYS A 57 -0.34 -4.67 -20.09
N ASP A 58 0.21 -5.85 -20.40
CA ASP A 58 -0.40 -6.80 -21.33
C ASP A 58 -1.40 -7.74 -20.62
N ALA A 59 -1.11 -8.17 -19.39
CA ALA A 59 -1.96 -9.12 -18.66
C ALA A 59 -2.86 -8.47 -17.60
N GLY A 60 -2.63 -7.19 -17.26
CA GLY A 60 -3.45 -6.45 -16.30
C GLY A 60 -3.58 -7.17 -14.96
N GLY A 61 -4.82 -7.35 -14.47
CA GLY A 61 -5.09 -8.04 -13.21
C GLY A 61 -4.71 -9.53 -13.16
N LYS A 62 -4.57 -10.21 -14.31
CA LYS A 62 -4.12 -11.62 -14.36
C LYS A 62 -2.62 -11.75 -14.04
N SER A 63 -1.85 -10.66 -14.15
CA SER A 63 -0.43 -10.65 -13.80
C SER A 63 -0.21 -10.85 -12.29
N LEU A 64 -1.18 -10.44 -11.45
CA LEU A 64 -1.06 -10.51 -9.99
C LEU A 64 -0.77 -11.94 -9.49
N SER A 65 -1.40 -12.97 -10.05
CA SER A 65 -1.16 -14.37 -9.65
C SER A 65 0.21 -14.91 -10.02
N LEU A 66 0.87 -14.31 -11.02
CA LEU A 66 2.24 -14.65 -11.38
C LEU A 66 3.22 -13.86 -10.50
N LEU A 67 2.93 -12.58 -10.26
CA LEU A 67 3.74 -11.72 -9.39
C LEU A 67 3.78 -12.26 -7.96
N THR A 68 2.69 -12.82 -7.42
CA THR A 68 2.68 -13.42 -6.07
C THR A 68 3.65 -14.59 -5.96
N LYS A 69 3.87 -15.33 -7.05
CA LYS A 69 4.86 -16.41 -7.08
C LYS A 69 6.30 -15.86 -7.16
N LEU A 70 6.52 -14.62 -7.58
CA LEU A 70 7.87 -14.06 -7.72
C LEU A 70 8.34 -13.32 -6.47
N ILE A 71 7.42 -12.86 -5.63
CA ILE A 71 7.73 -12.11 -4.40
C ILE A 71 8.58 -12.92 -3.41
N GLY A 72 9.55 -12.26 -2.78
CA GLY A 72 10.34 -12.79 -1.66
C GLY A 72 11.52 -13.67 -2.06
N LYS A 73 11.86 -13.71 -3.35
CA LYS A 73 13.02 -14.46 -3.87
C LYS A 73 14.25 -13.58 -4.11
N ASN A 74 14.04 -12.35 -4.58
CA ASN A 74 15.09 -11.38 -4.81
C ASN A 74 14.56 -9.99 -4.45
N GLU A 75 15.29 -9.28 -3.59
CA GLU A 75 14.94 -7.95 -3.13
C GLU A 75 14.84 -6.91 -4.28
N GLU A 76 15.70 -7.01 -5.30
CA GLU A 76 15.68 -6.12 -6.46
C GLU A 76 14.42 -6.35 -7.31
N LEU A 77 14.04 -7.62 -7.48
CA LEU A 77 12.77 -7.96 -8.15
C LEU A 77 11.58 -7.45 -7.35
N ASP A 78 11.61 -7.61 -6.03
CA ASP A 78 10.54 -7.12 -5.15
C ASP A 78 10.41 -5.59 -5.22
N LEU A 79 11.52 -4.87 -5.33
CA LEU A 79 11.54 -3.42 -5.55
C LEU A 79 10.88 -3.05 -6.89
N ILE A 80 11.29 -3.69 -7.98
CA ILE A 80 10.73 -3.46 -9.33
C ILE A 80 9.22 -3.76 -9.33
N ILE A 81 8.80 -4.86 -8.72
CA ILE A 81 7.39 -5.25 -8.62
C ILE A 81 6.61 -4.19 -7.82
N ALA A 82 7.12 -3.79 -6.65
CA ALA A 82 6.48 -2.78 -5.83
C ALA A 82 6.30 -1.44 -6.57
N GLU A 83 7.28 -1.00 -7.35
CA GLU A 83 7.18 0.24 -8.13
C GLU A 83 6.21 0.11 -9.31
N SER A 84 6.16 -1.06 -9.95
CA SER A 84 5.34 -1.30 -11.13
C SER A 84 3.86 -1.54 -10.80
N LEU A 85 3.54 -2.03 -9.59
CA LEU A 85 2.15 -2.24 -9.15
C LEU A 85 1.31 -0.95 -9.15
N VAL A 86 1.93 0.22 -9.14
CA VAL A 86 1.26 1.53 -9.24
C VAL A 86 0.50 1.70 -10.57
N TYR A 87 0.92 1.00 -11.64
CA TYR A 87 0.25 1.06 -12.94
C TYR A 87 -1.06 0.27 -12.95
N LEU A 88 -1.20 -0.72 -12.06
CA LEU A 88 -2.47 -1.43 -11.85
C LEU A 88 -3.32 -0.63 -10.86
N THR A 89 -4.26 0.16 -11.38
CA THR A 89 -5.20 0.92 -10.55
C THR A 89 -6.33 0.03 -10.03
N THR A 90 -6.00 -1.08 -9.37
CA THR A 90 -6.96 -2.08 -8.87
C THR A 90 -6.80 -2.28 -7.37
N GLN A 91 -7.87 -2.68 -6.67
CA GLN A 91 -7.77 -2.95 -5.23
C GLN A 91 -6.76 -4.08 -4.92
N GLY A 92 -6.66 -5.07 -5.82
CA GLY A 92 -5.72 -6.17 -5.68
C GLY A 92 -4.24 -5.76 -5.69
N SER A 93 -3.87 -4.65 -6.33
CA SER A 93 -2.49 -4.15 -6.27
C SER A 93 -2.18 -3.53 -4.90
N ALA A 94 -3.15 -2.87 -4.27
CA ALA A 94 -3.03 -2.37 -2.91
C ALA A 94 -2.92 -3.51 -1.89
N ASP A 95 -3.77 -4.54 -2.00
CA ASP A 95 -3.71 -5.72 -1.14
C ASP A 95 -2.37 -6.45 -1.23
N MET A 96 -1.83 -6.58 -2.45
CA MET A 96 -0.52 -7.18 -2.69
C MET A 96 0.61 -6.36 -2.06
N LEU A 97 0.59 -5.04 -2.21
CA LEU A 97 1.57 -4.15 -1.57
C LEU A 97 1.49 -4.22 -0.03
N PHE A 98 0.30 -4.39 0.54
CA PHE A 98 0.16 -4.61 1.98
C PHE A 98 0.80 -5.92 2.43
N GLN A 99 0.58 -7.01 1.69
CA GLN A 99 1.22 -8.29 1.98
C GLN A 99 2.75 -8.19 1.91
N MET A 100 3.27 -7.49 0.90
CA MET A 100 4.71 -7.24 0.78
C MET A 100 5.25 -6.43 1.97
N VAL A 101 4.48 -5.46 2.50
CA VAL A 101 4.95 -4.63 3.63
C VAL A 101 5.09 -5.45 4.92
N THR A 102 4.22 -6.45 5.11
CA THR A 102 4.28 -7.34 6.29
C THR A 102 5.45 -8.32 6.23
N GLU A 103 5.84 -8.75 5.03
CA GLU A 103 6.92 -9.71 4.81
C GLU A 103 8.29 -9.03 4.61
N ALA A 104 8.31 -7.76 4.20
CA ALA A 104 9.53 -7.02 3.93
C ALA A 104 10.35 -6.81 5.21
N GLN A 105 11.61 -7.23 5.19
CA GLN A 105 12.58 -6.93 6.24
C GLN A 105 13.41 -5.69 5.92
N SER A 106 13.67 -5.43 4.64
CA SER A 106 14.58 -4.37 4.23
C SER A 106 13.94 -2.97 4.25
N LYS A 107 14.74 -1.98 4.68
CA LYS A 107 14.34 -0.56 4.68
C LYS A 107 14.05 0.00 3.27
N PRO A 108 14.85 -0.29 2.21
CA PRO A 108 14.55 0.25 0.88
C PRO A 108 13.23 -0.31 0.33
N LEU A 109 12.95 -1.60 0.50
CA LEU A 109 11.71 -2.22 0.06
C LEU A 109 10.49 -1.63 0.77
N LYS A 110 10.54 -1.47 2.09
CA LYS A 110 9.47 -0.79 2.85
C LYS A 110 9.19 0.63 2.34
N LYS A 111 10.24 1.38 1.98
CA LYS A 111 10.09 2.75 1.44
C LYS A 111 9.46 2.74 0.05
N ALA A 112 9.88 1.83 -0.83
CA ALA A 112 9.30 1.66 -2.15
C ALA A 112 7.81 1.31 -2.05
N ILE A 113 7.44 0.32 -1.24
CA ILE A 113 6.05 -0.11 -1.01
C ILE A 113 5.20 1.05 -0.49
N LYS A 114 5.66 1.79 0.53
CA LYS A 114 4.94 2.97 1.06
C LYS A 114 4.72 4.04 -0.01
N ARG A 115 5.73 4.31 -0.84
CA ARG A 115 5.63 5.26 -1.96
C ARG A 115 4.61 4.80 -3.00
N SER A 116 4.58 3.51 -3.30
CA SER A 116 3.63 2.93 -4.25
C SER A 116 2.19 2.98 -3.74
N LEU A 117 1.97 2.64 -2.46
CA LEU A 117 0.66 2.78 -1.81
C LEU A 117 0.16 4.23 -1.82
N TYR A 118 1.04 5.18 -1.55
CA TYR A 118 0.72 6.61 -1.62
C TYR A 118 0.29 7.03 -3.04
N ARG A 119 1.03 6.59 -4.07
CA ARG A 119 0.66 6.87 -5.48
C ARG A 119 -0.66 6.21 -5.89
N LEU A 120 -0.97 5.02 -5.39
CA LEU A 120 -2.27 4.37 -5.62
C LEU A 120 -3.42 5.16 -4.97
N LYS A 121 -3.19 5.69 -3.76
CA LYS A 121 -4.15 6.57 -3.07
C LYS A 121 -4.39 7.86 -3.86
N GLU A 122 -3.36 8.49 -4.41
CA GLU A 122 -3.49 9.66 -5.29
C GLU A 122 -4.33 9.36 -6.54
N LYS A 123 -4.30 8.11 -7.03
CA LYS A 123 -5.13 7.65 -8.16
C LYS A 123 -6.56 7.26 -7.77
N GLY A 124 -6.95 7.46 -6.51
CA GLY A 124 -8.31 7.23 -6.03
C GLY A 124 -8.60 5.81 -5.53
N ILE A 125 -7.57 4.97 -5.35
CA ILE A 125 -7.77 3.67 -4.67
C ILE A 125 -7.93 3.90 -3.18
N VAL A 126 -8.94 3.25 -2.60
CA VAL A 126 -9.15 3.24 -1.16
C VAL A 126 -8.09 2.36 -0.51
N VAL A 127 -7.00 3.01 -0.12
CA VAL A 127 -5.95 2.42 0.69
C VAL A 127 -6.31 2.68 2.15
N GLU A 128 -6.96 1.70 2.79
CA GLU A 128 -7.13 1.73 4.24
C GLU A 128 -5.76 1.72 4.89
N ASP A 129 -5.42 2.79 5.62
CA ASP A 129 -4.16 2.89 6.34
C ASP A 129 -4.23 1.90 7.52
N ARG A 130 -3.87 0.64 7.24
CA ARG A 130 -3.77 -0.44 8.23
C ARG A 130 -2.54 -0.21 9.10
N GLY A 131 -2.62 0.85 9.90
CA GLY A 131 -1.74 1.14 11.02
C GLY A 131 -0.26 1.17 10.65
N SER A 132 0.19 2.24 10.00
CA SER A 132 1.54 2.69 10.32
C SER A 132 1.55 3.12 11.80
N GLU A 133 2.11 2.28 12.66
CA GLU A 133 2.26 2.54 14.10
C GLU A 133 2.96 3.88 14.41
N ASP A 134 3.72 4.41 13.44
CA ASP A 134 4.37 5.72 13.49
C ASP A 134 3.41 6.93 13.43
N SER A 135 2.18 6.76 12.94
CA SER A 135 1.22 7.88 12.79
C SER A 135 0.72 8.46 14.12
N ARG A 136 0.96 7.75 15.23
CA ARG A 136 0.52 8.17 16.57
C ARG A 136 1.41 9.24 17.22
N LEU A 137 2.58 9.54 16.66
CA LEU A 137 3.59 10.40 17.30
C LEU A 137 4.10 11.54 16.42
N SER A 138 3.29 12.05 15.49
CA SER A 138 3.67 13.29 14.80
C SER A 138 3.63 14.46 15.79
N ILE A 139 4.81 14.93 16.20
CA ILE A 139 5.02 16.14 17.03
C ILE A 139 4.35 17.38 16.39
N LEU A 140 4.13 17.36 15.07
CA LEU A 140 3.50 18.43 14.31
C LEU A 140 1.99 18.26 14.11
N ARG A 141 1.34 17.33 14.82
CA ARG A 141 -0.12 17.22 14.74
C ARG A 141 -0.74 18.46 15.41
N PRO A 142 -1.50 19.30 14.69
CA PRO A 142 -2.20 20.40 15.35
C PRO A 142 -3.15 19.79 16.39
N PRO A 143 -3.18 20.32 17.63
CA PRO A 143 -4.08 19.81 18.64
C PRO A 143 -5.51 19.92 18.11
N THR A 144 -6.24 18.80 18.14
CA THR A 144 -7.67 18.82 17.85
C THR A 144 -8.35 19.59 18.98
N ARG A 145 -8.70 20.84 18.74
CA ARG A 145 -9.45 21.67 19.70
C ARG A 145 -10.87 21.81 19.22
N ILE A 146 -11.79 21.41 20.08
CA ILE A 146 -13.22 21.48 19.85
C ILE A 146 -13.64 22.93 20.15
N SER A 147 -14.44 23.54 19.27
CA SER A 147 -15.05 24.84 19.59
C SER A 147 -16.15 24.62 20.61
N GLU A 148 -16.15 25.40 21.68
CA GLU A 148 -17.12 25.25 22.77
C GLU A 148 -18.14 26.38 22.73
N GLY A 149 -19.37 26.03 23.08
CA GLY A 149 -20.48 26.96 23.19
C GLY A 149 -21.07 26.91 24.59
N TYR A 150 -21.15 28.06 25.25
CA TYR A 150 -21.77 28.22 26.55
C TYR A 150 -23.09 28.98 26.39
N LEU A 151 -24.12 28.53 27.10
CA LEU A 151 -25.46 29.13 27.09
C LEU A 151 -25.81 29.55 28.51
N SER A 152 -26.26 30.78 28.68
CA SER A 152 -26.83 31.20 29.97
C SER A 152 -28.22 30.59 30.17
N SER A 153 -28.72 30.71 31.40
CA SER A 153 -30.15 30.54 31.65
C SER A 153 -30.95 31.65 30.95
N ILE A 154 -32.23 31.40 30.70
CA ILE A 154 -33.15 32.39 30.13
C ILE A 154 -33.54 33.36 31.25
N ASP A 155 -33.41 34.66 30.99
CA ASP A 155 -33.84 35.67 31.94
C ASP A 155 -35.38 35.82 31.94
N TYR A 156 -35.93 36.53 32.92
CA TYR A 156 -37.37 36.78 33.04
C TYR A 156 -37.98 37.48 31.81
N PHE A 157 -37.17 38.25 31.07
CA PHE A 157 -37.56 38.89 29.82
C PHE A 157 -37.52 37.96 28.58
N GLY A 158 -37.07 36.70 28.75
CA GLY A 158 -36.97 35.72 27.67
C GLY A 158 -35.63 35.74 26.93
N ASP A 159 -34.71 36.62 27.31
CA ASP A 159 -33.40 36.72 26.68
C ASP A 159 -32.42 35.67 27.18
N ARG A 160 -31.46 35.30 26.33
CA ARG A 160 -30.38 34.37 26.67
C ARG A 160 -29.06 34.81 26.05
N LEU A 161 -28.00 34.72 26.84
CA LEU A 161 -26.63 34.97 26.38
C LEU A 161 -26.03 33.68 25.79
N VAL A 162 -25.39 33.81 24.64
CA VAL A 162 -24.65 32.74 23.97
C VAL A 162 -23.18 33.16 23.90
N TRP A 163 -22.29 32.33 24.43
CA TRP A 163 -20.84 32.51 24.31
C TRP A 163 -20.27 31.44 23.40
N LEU A 164 -19.60 31.84 22.34
CA LEU A 164 -18.87 30.92 21.45
C LEU A 164 -17.38 31.16 21.63
N THR A 165 -16.63 30.12 21.98
CA THR A 165 -15.17 30.20 22.09
C THR A 165 -14.53 29.47 20.91
N GLN A 166 -13.85 30.24 20.06
CA GLN A 166 -13.07 29.70 18.96
C GLN A 166 -11.58 29.80 19.33
N PRO A 167 -10.88 28.67 19.56
CA PRO A 167 -9.46 28.71 19.86
C PRO A 167 -8.67 29.19 18.64
N ILE A 168 -7.98 30.32 18.77
CA ILE A 168 -7.11 30.85 17.72
C ILE A 168 -5.78 30.09 17.75
N VAL A 169 -5.40 29.53 16.61
CA VAL A 169 -4.09 28.87 16.45
C VAL A 169 -3.03 29.96 16.25
N THR A 170 -2.13 30.13 17.21
CA THR A 170 -0.92 30.94 17.02
C THR A 170 -0.07 30.29 15.94
N LYS A 171 -0.01 30.92 14.75
CA LYS A 171 0.96 30.54 13.72
C LYS A 171 2.35 30.94 14.23
N GLY A 172 3.31 30.02 14.18
CA GLY A 172 4.67 30.26 14.65
C GLY A 172 5.30 31.50 14.01
N ILE A 173 6.18 32.16 14.74
CA ILE A 173 6.96 33.30 14.24
C ILE A 173 8.16 32.72 13.47
N TYR A 174 8.29 33.05 12.19
CA TYR A 174 9.49 32.73 11.41
C TYR A 174 10.53 33.84 11.61
N LEU A 175 11.60 33.55 12.35
CA LEU A 175 12.75 34.44 12.47
C LEU A 175 13.74 34.12 11.34
N PHE A 176 13.81 34.97 10.32
CA PHE A 176 14.90 34.93 9.35
C PHE A 176 16.10 35.70 9.92
N ILE A 177 17.09 34.98 10.43
CA ILE A 177 18.40 35.55 10.73
C ILE A 177 19.19 35.55 9.41
N ASN A 178 19.26 36.71 8.75
CA ASN A 178 20.14 36.90 7.62
C ASN A 178 21.57 37.05 8.15
N TRP A 179 22.35 35.97 8.12
CA TRP A 179 23.78 36.03 8.40
C TRP A 179 24.45 36.68 7.18
N GLY A 180 24.61 38.00 7.23
CA GLY A 180 25.31 38.77 6.22
C GLY A 180 26.69 38.15 5.96
N ARG A 181 26.92 37.72 4.72
CA ARG A 181 28.27 37.51 4.19
C ARG A 181 28.96 38.87 4.13
N GLU A 182 29.55 39.30 5.23
CA GLU A 182 30.65 40.27 5.14
C GLU A 182 31.78 39.61 4.38
N LYS A 183 32.13 40.20 3.24
CA LYS A 183 33.30 39.82 2.45
C LYS A 183 34.51 40.00 3.35
N MET A 184 35.18 38.91 3.70
CA MET A 184 36.51 39.00 4.30
C MET A 184 37.45 39.73 3.32
N PRO A 185 38.18 40.76 3.76
CA PRO A 185 39.21 41.40 2.93
C PRO A 185 40.30 40.37 2.61
N GLY A 186 40.69 40.33 1.34
CA GLY A 186 41.62 39.35 0.79
C GLY A 186 42.95 39.31 1.53
N PHE A 187 43.32 38.11 1.95
CA PHE A 187 44.70 37.77 2.27
C PHE A 187 45.49 37.75 0.95
N ALA A 188 46.23 38.84 0.70
CA ALA A 188 47.26 38.88 -0.32
C ALA A 188 48.39 37.92 0.09
N LEU A 189 48.53 36.81 -0.62
CA LEU A 189 49.74 36.00 -0.56
C LEU A 189 50.82 36.70 -1.39
N GLN A 190 51.72 37.37 -0.69
CA GLN A 190 52.98 37.86 -1.23
C GLN A 190 53.92 36.65 -1.33
N GLN A 191 54.22 36.21 -2.55
CA GLN A 191 55.34 35.28 -2.79
C GLN A 191 56.60 36.08 -3.09
N PRO A 192 57.78 35.65 -2.59
CA PRO A 192 59.07 36.14 -3.06
C PRO A 192 59.43 35.59 -4.45
#